data_AF-A0A937ZLD1-F1
#
_entry.id   AF-A0A937ZLD1-F1
#
_cell.length_a   1.000
_cell.length_b   1.000
_cell.length_c   1.000
_cell.angle_alpha   90.00
_cell.angle_beta   90.00
_cell.angle_gamma   90.00
#
_symmetry.space_group_name_H-M   'P 1'
#
loop_
_entity.id
_entity.type
_entity.pdbx_description
1 polymer ?
#
loop_
_entity_poly.entity_id
_entity_poly.type
_entity_poly.pdbx_seq_one_letter_code
_entity_poly.pdbx_strand_id
1 'polypeptide(L)'
;MPALLGTTPTLCHVPGPMGMVGGYPVQAGNRTVALDLAPGWTVDDARRVNEDALIHDGIAGVGADGTVAFTDATRAGLKRLINRDVAALAPHEAARLAAELLAAVGATKAERPG
;
A
#
# COMPACT_ATOMS: atom_id res chain seq x y z
N MET A 1 -10.44 15.27 0.66
CA MET A 1 -9.80 16.60 0.89
C MET A 1 -10.64 17.65 1.65
N PRO A 2 -11.96 17.52 1.91
CA PRO A 2 -12.66 18.58 2.66
C PRO A 2 -12.20 18.68 4.13
N ALA A 3 -11.81 17.57 4.76
CA ALA A 3 -11.29 17.56 6.13
C ALA A 3 -10.00 18.39 6.30
N LEU A 4 -9.00 18.17 5.44
CA LEU A 4 -7.70 18.88 5.54
C LEU A 4 -7.83 20.39 5.33
N LEU A 5 -8.71 20.82 4.42
CA LEU A 5 -8.91 22.24 4.08
C LEU A 5 -9.95 22.92 4.97
N GLY A 6 -10.78 22.15 5.67
CA GLY A 6 -11.79 22.66 6.59
C GLY A 6 -11.16 23.22 7.88
N THR A 7 -11.83 24.18 8.50
CA THR A 7 -11.40 24.75 9.78
C THR A 7 -11.78 23.87 10.97
N THR A 8 -12.83 23.04 10.83
CA THR A 8 -13.24 22.07 11.85
C THR A 8 -12.36 20.83 11.78
N PRO A 9 -11.60 20.50 12.84
CA PRO A 9 -10.82 19.28 12.88
C PRO A 9 -11.71 18.04 12.76
N THR A 10 -11.35 17.13 11.86
CA THR A 10 -12.06 15.89 11.61
C THR A 10 -11.17 14.71 11.93
N LEU A 11 -11.70 13.76 12.72
CA LEU A 11 -11.05 12.47 12.93
C LEU A 11 -11.31 11.57 11.72
N CYS A 12 -10.24 11.05 11.13
CA CYS A 12 -10.33 10.11 10.01
C CYS A 12 -9.10 9.20 9.95
N HIS A 13 -9.15 8.23 9.05
CA HIS A 13 -7.99 7.39 8.73
C HIS A 13 -7.40 7.85 7.41
N VAL A 14 -6.07 8.00 7.36
CA VAL A 14 -5.38 8.38 6.13
C VAL A 14 -4.23 7.41 5.83
N PRO A 15 -4.00 7.07 4.55
CA PRO A 15 -2.84 6.29 4.16
C PRO A 15 -1.60 7.19 4.10
N GLY A 16 -0.45 6.67 4.53
CA GLY A 16 0.82 7.33 4.26
C GLY A 16 1.13 8.66 4.95
N PRO A 17 0.50 9.08 6.08
CA PRO A 17 0.77 10.39 6.64
C PRO A 17 2.24 10.52 7.01
N MET A 18 2.84 11.67 6.69
CA MET A 18 4.25 11.97 6.97
C MET A 18 5.24 10.93 6.38
N GLY A 19 4.84 10.22 5.31
CA GLY A 19 5.67 9.21 4.67
C GLY A 19 5.72 7.85 5.37
N MET A 20 4.92 7.64 6.42
CA MET A 20 4.87 6.36 7.14
C MET A 20 4.08 5.31 6.36
N VAL A 21 4.53 4.06 6.38
CA VAL A 21 3.82 2.97 5.71
C VAL A 21 2.53 2.62 6.46
N GLY A 22 1.48 2.31 5.70
CA GLY A 22 0.18 1.88 6.22
C GLY A 22 -0.81 3.01 6.45
N GLY A 23 -1.85 2.71 7.23
CA GLY A 23 -2.91 3.66 7.57
C GLY A 23 -2.81 4.11 9.02
N TYR A 24 -3.13 5.37 9.28
CA TYR A 24 -3.13 5.90 10.65
C TYR A 24 -4.40 6.70 10.93
N PRO A 25 -4.91 6.62 12.17
CA PRO A 25 -5.90 7.57 12.67
C PRO A 25 -5.23 8.95 12.81
N VAL A 26 -5.91 9.96 12.31
CA VAL A 26 -5.44 11.34 12.34
C VAL A 26 -6.57 12.29 12.67
N GLN A 27 -6.19 13.42 13.22
CA GLN A 27 -6.98 14.64 13.24
C GLN A 27 -6.50 15.53 12.07
N ALA A 28 -7.36 15.73 11.08
CA ALA A 28 -7.09 16.56 9.92
C ALA A 28 -7.95 17.83 9.94
N GLY A 29 -7.32 18.98 9.71
CA GLY A 29 -7.99 20.28 9.72
C GLY A 29 -7.01 21.43 9.65
N ASN A 30 -7.48 22.60 9.22
CA ASN A 30 -6.71 23.82 9.13
C ASN A 30 -5.35 23.64 8.42
N ARG A 31 -5.34 22.85 7.33
CA ARG A 31 -4.13 22.50 6.54
C ARG A 31 -3.08 21.69 7.31
N THR A 32 -3.46 21.08 8.43
CA THR A 32 -2.61 20.24 9.27
C THR A 32 -3.15 18.83 9.40
N VAL A 33 -2.24 17.90 9.67
CA VAL A 33 -2.53 16.49 9.99
C VAL A 33 -1.71 16.14 11.22
N ALA A 34 -2.36 15.70 12.28
CA ALA A 34 -1.73 15.18 13.50
C ALA A 34 -2.21 13.75 13.74
N LEU A 35 -1.33 12.88 14.27
CA LEU A 35 -1.73 11.52 14.64
C LEU A 35 -2.68 11.55 15.85
N ASP A 36 -3.71 10.72 15.79
CA ASP A 36 -4.69 10.52 16.86
C ASP A 36 -4.56 9.07 17.37
N LEU A 37 -3.43 8.78 18.03
CA LEU A 37 -3.14 7.43 18.52
C LEU A 37 -3.89 7.16 19.82
N ALA A 38 -4.28 5.91 20.02
CA ALA A 38 -4.92 5.47 21.26
C ALA A 38 -4.00 5.73 22.48
N PRO A 39 -4.57 5.97 23.68
CA PRO A 39 -3.77 6.20 24.87
C PRO A 39 -2.75 5.09 25.12
N GLY A 40 -1.49 5.47 25.38
CA GLY A 40 -0.39 4.54 25.63
C GLY A 40 0.32 4.02 24.37
N TRP A 41 -0.15 4.35 23.17
CA TRP A 41 0.56 4.02 21.92
C TRP A 41 1.59 5.07 21.56
N THR A 42 2.80 4.60 21.21
CA THR A 42 3.81 5.44 20.58
C THR A 42 3.66 5.42 19.05
N VAL A 43 4.29 6.39 18.38
CA VAL A 43 4.39 6.40 16.92
C VAL A 43 5.11 5.14 16.42
N ASP A 44 6.13 4.67 17.13
CA ASP A 44 6.86 3.46 16.77
C ASP A 44 6.02 2.18 16.90
N ASP A 45 5.11 2.12 17.88
CA ASP A 45 4.16 1.00 17.98
C ASP A 45 3.19 0.97 16.81
N ALA A 46 2.62 2.13 16.47
CA ALA A 46 1.70 2.26 15.33
C ALA A 46 2.42 1.94 14.00
N ARG A 47 3.67 2.37 13.87
CA ARG A 47 4.50 2.08 12.70
C ARG A 47 4.81 0.59 12.57
N ARG A 48 5.28 -0.03 13.65
CA ARG A 48 5.60 -1.46 13.69
C ARG A 48 4.39 -2.32 13.30
N VAL A 49 3.21 -2.01 13.83
CA VAL A 49 1.99 -2.77 13.48
C VAL A 49 1.65 -2.64 12.00
N ASN A 50 1.78 -1.45 11.42
CA ASN A 50 1.56 -1.25 9.99
C ASN A 50 2.62 -1.96 9.13
N GLU A 51 3.89 -1.92 9.52
CA GLU A 51 4.99 -2.59 8.81
C GLU A 51 4.87 -4.12 8.89
N ASP A 52 4.57 -4.67 10.06
CA ASP A 52 4.39 -6.11 10.28
C ASP A 52 3.18 -6.65 9.48
N ALA A 53 2.16 -5.82 9.25
CA ALA A 53 0.98 -6.22 8.49
C ALA A 53 1.22 -6.34 6.97
N LEU A 54 2.27 -5.73 6.42
CA LEU A 54 2.55 -5.70 4.98
C LEU A 54 2.67 -7.09 4.34
N ILE A 55 3.15 -8.08 5.10
CA ILE A 55 3.28 -9.45 4.62
C ILE A 55 1.93 -10.02 4.16
N HIS A 56 0.83 -9.60 4.78
CA HIS A 56 -0.52 -10.05 4.42
C HIS A 56 -1.00 -9.46 3.08
N ASP A 57 -0.43 -8.32 2.67
CA ASP A 57 -0.61 -7.73 1.34
C ASP A 57 0.42 -8.26 0.33
N GLY A 58 1.24 -9.24 0.72
CA GLY A 58 2.29 -9.80 -0.13
C GLY A 58 3.50 -8.89 -0.30
N ILE A 59 3.66 -7.90 0.60
CA ILE A 59 4.75 -6.93 0.61
C ILE A 59 5.74 -7.30 1.73
N ALA A 60 7.01 -7.48 1.38
CA ALA A 60 8.08 -7.73 2.33
C ALA A 60 8.65 -6.43 2.92
N GLY A 61 8.45 -5.30 2.23
CA GLY A 61 8.84 -3.98 2.71
C GLY A 61 8.63 -2.89 1.66
N VAL A 62 8.78 -1.64 2.08
CA VAL A 62 8.71 -0.45 1.21
C VAL A 62 9.95 0.39 1.45
N GLY A 63 10.69 0.68 0.37
CA GLY A 63 11.85 1.55 0.39
C GLY A 63 11.48 3.02 0.61
N ALA A 64 12.45 3.84 1.01
CA ALA A 64 12.24 5.28 1.23
C ALA A 64 11.81 6.04 -0.04
N ASP A 65 12.08 5.48 -1.22
CA ASP A 65 11.65 5.98 -2.54
C ASP A 65 10.24 5.47 -2.94
N GLY A 66 9.57 4.72 -2.07
CA GLY A 66 8.28 4.09 -2.33
C GLY A 66 8.37 2.77 -3.11
N THR A 67 9.56 2.25 -3.40
CA THR A 67 9.73 0.97 -4.09
C THR A 67 9.26 -0.18 -3.18
N VAL A 68 8.32 -0.98 -3.68
CA VAL A 68 7.77 -2.13 -2.96
C VAL A 68 8.65 -3.36 -3.20
N ALA A 69 9.10 -4.03 -2.15
CA ALA A 69 9.68 -5.36 -2.24
C ALA A 69 8.59 -6.40 -1.99
N PHE A 70 8.45 -7.37 -2.89
CA PHE A 70 7.43 -8.42 -2.77
C PHE A 70 7.93 -9.60 -1.94
N THR A 71 7.01 -10.25 -1.22
CA THR A 71 7.31 -11.55 -0.58
C THR A 71 7.57 -12.62 -1.64
N ASP A 72 8.29 -13.68 -1.26
CA ASP A 72 8.55 -14.80 -2.19
C ASP A 72 7.27 -15.46 -2.72
N ALA A 73 6.22 -15.50 -1.91
CA ALA A 73 4.90 -16.00 -2.33
C ALA A 73 4.31 -15.14 -3.46
N THR A 74 4.33 -13.82 -3.30
CA THR A 74 3.87 -12.87 -4.34
C THR A 74 4.73 -12.97 -5.59
N ARG A 75 6.05 -13.02 -5.44
CA ARG A 75 7.00 -13.18 -6.57
C ARG A 75 6.72 -14.46 -7.36
N ALA A 76 6.50 -15.59 -6.66
CA ALA A 76 6.15 -16.86 -7.30
C ALA A 76 4.79 -16.78 -8.03
N GLY A 77 3.80 -16.10 -7.46
CA GLY A 77 2.52 -15.84 -8.09
C GLY A 77 2.64 -15.02 -9.37
N LEU A 78 3.36 -13.89 -9.31
CA LEU A 78 3.65 -13.04 -10.48
C LEU A 78 4.40 -13.83 -11.56
N LYS A 79 5.42 -14.61 -11.19
CA LYS A 79 6.16 -15.46 -12.14
C LYS A 79 5.26 -16.46 -12.85
N ARG A 80 4.30 -17.07 -12.17
CA ARG A 80 3.34 -17.99 -12.79
C ARG A 80 2.36 -17.28 -13.73
N LEU A 81 1.94 -16.08 -13.38
CA LEU A 81 0.90 -15.35 -14.13
C LEU A 81 1.44 -14.65 -15.37
N ILE A 82 2.60 -14.01 -15.28
CA ILE A 82 3.18 -13.18 -16.36
C ILE A 82 4.56 -13.64 -16.82
N ASN A 83 5.03 -14.81 -16.38
CA ASN A 83 6.33 -15.40 -16.72
C ASN A 83 7.55 -14.48 -16.44
N ARG A 84 7.42 -13.51 -15.53
CA ARG A 84 8.50 -12.60 -15.10
C ARG A 84 8.80 -12.74 -13.61
N ASP A 85 10.08 -12.71 -13.26
CA ASP A 85 10.48 -12.57 -11.86
C ASP A 85 10.47 -11.07 -11.53
N VAL A 86 9.53 -10.66 -10.67
CA VAL A 86 9.35 -9.27 -10.26
C VAL A 86 9.60 -9.23 -8.76
N ALA A 87 10.85 -8.98 -8.38
CA ALA A 87 11.25 -8.93 -6.97
C ALA A 87 10.82 -7.64 -6.27
N ALA A 88 10.81 -6.54 -7.02
CA ALA A 88 10.41 -5.23 -6.53
C ALA A 88 9.63 -4.46 -7.61
N LEU A 89 8.92 -3.43 -7.18
CA LEU A 89 8.13 -2.54 -8.03
C LEU A 89 8.32 -1.09 -7.60
N ALA A 90 8.96 -0.28 -8.45
CA ALA A 90 9.02 1.16 -8.24
C ALA A 90 7.66 1.81 -8.59
N PRO A 91 7.28 2.94 -7.97
CA PRO A 91 5.99 3.58 -8.21
C PRO A 91 5.71 3.90 -9.68
N HIS A 92 6.73 4.33 -10.44
CA HIS A 92 6.60 4.68 -11.85
C HIS A 92 6.38 3.47 -12.77
N GLU A 93 6.67 2.25 -12.30
CA GLU A 93 6.45 1.01 -13.06
C GLU A 93 5.09 0.38 -12.81
N ALA A 94 4.35 0.83 -11.79
CA ALA A 94 3.11 0.22 -11.34
C ALA A 94 2.06 0.12 -12.46
N ALA A 95 1.90 1.18 -13.26
CA ALA A 95 0.96 1.19 -14.38
C ALA A 95 1.30 0.13 -15.44
N ARG A 96 2.60 -0.08 -15.71
CA ARG A 96 3.07 -1.08 -16.67
C ARG A 96 2.77 -2.50 -16.18
N LEU A 97 3.13 -2.81 -14.92
CA LEU A 97 2.85 -4.12 -14.34
C LEU A 97 1.34 -4.41 -14.27
N ALA A 98 0.52 -3.41 -13.93
CA ALA A 98 -0.93 -3.55 -13.91
C ALA A 98 -1.48 -3.92 -15.31
N ALA A 99 -0.97 -3.30 -16.38
CA ALA A 99 -1.38 -3.64 -17.74
C ALA A 99 -1.01 -5.09 -18.12
N GLU A 100 0.18 -5.55 -17.74
CA GLU A 100 0.61 -6.95 -17.96
C GLU A 100 -0.29 -7.95 -17.21
N LEU A 101 -0.63 -7.64 -15.95
CA LEU A 101 -1.54 -8.46 -15.14
C LEU A 101 -2.95 -8.53 -15.75
N LEU A 102 -3.50 -7.40 -16.19
CA LEU A 102 -4.81 -7.36 -16.84
C LEU A 102 -4.82 -8.16 -18.14
N ALA A 103 -3.76 -8.08 -18.95
CA ALA A 103 -3.64 -8.86 -20.18
C ALA A 103 -3.58 -10.36 -19.89
N ALA A 104 -2.81 -10.79 -18.89
CA ALA A 104 -2.68 -12.20 -18.52
C ALA A 104 -3.99 -12.78 -17.95
N VAL A 105 -4.67 -12.04 -17.07
CA VAL A 105 -5.96 -12.46 -16.49
C VAL A 105 -7.09 -12.42 -17.53
N GLY A 106 -7.05 -11.43 -18.43
CA GLY A 106 -7.98 -11.32 -19.55
C GLY A 106 -7.86 -12.49 -20.53
N ALA A 107 -6.63 -12.86 -20.89
CA ALA A 107 -6.35 -14.01 -21.76
C ALA A 107 -6.84 -15.33 -21.16
N THR A 108 -6.64 -15.55 -19.84
CA THR A 108 -7.12 -16.76 -19.16
C THR A 108 -8.65 -16.85 -19.07
N LYS A 109 -9.39 -15.73 -19.18
CA LYS A 109 -10.86 -15.76 -19.24
C LYS A 109 -11.37 -16.21 -20.61
N ALA A 110 -10.64 -15.95 -21.69
CA ALA A 110 -11.02 -16.36 -23.04
C ALA A 110 -10.81 -17.87 -23.32
N GLU A 111 -10.02 -18.55 -22.49
CA GLU A 111 -9.63 -19.96 -22.69
C GLU A 111 -10.42 -20.97 -21.83
N ARG A 112 -11.38 -20.52 -20.99
CA ARG A 112 -12.26 -21.44 -20.25
C ARG A 112 -13.50 -21.80 -21.09
N PRO A 113 -13.68 -23.06 -21.53
CA PRO A 113 -14.97 -23.50 -22.03
C PRO A 113 -16.00 -23.47 -20.88
N GLY A 114 -17.20 -22.99 -21.20
CA GLY A 114 -18.33 -22.92 -20.26
C GLY A 114 -18.91 -24.27 -19.90
#